data_AF-A0A7S2G6G6-F1
#
_entry.id   AF-A0A7S2G6G6-F1
#
_cell.length_a   1.000
_cell.length_b   1.000
_cell.length_c   1.000
_cell.angle_alpha   90.00
_cell.angle_beta   90.00
_cell.angle_gamma   90.00
#
_symmetry.space_group_name_H-M   'P 1'
#
loop_
_entity.id
_entity.type
_entity.pdbx_description
1 polymer ?
#
loop_
_entity_poly.entity_id
_entity_poly.type
_entity_poly.pdbx_seq_one_letter_code
_entity_poly.pdbx_strand_id
1 'polypeptide(L)'
;QDYVGAAVELHLSCPDLVSLTGLQSVAQHAIQEFEEARLMYPEMSDWQECEADLVRDLERANQVLHAGNKESLRAPRNSSDIEESESEELEQPMAERQSTSDWLDAGGLAGAGELRLRFVDLMPKTHRNLSTRTRRRRISGNSRSRPVVRSRSVE
;
A
#
# COMPACT_ATOMS: atom_id res chain seq x y z
N GLN A 1 1.47 -4.44 10.96
CA GLN A 1 1.64 -5.59 10.06
C GLN A 1 0.72 -5.28 8.91
N ASP A 2 1.31 -4.86 7.80
CA ASP A 2 0.54 -4.30 6.69
C ASP A 2 -0.13 -5.40 5.89
N TYR A 3 -1.34 -5.12 5.43
CA TYR A 3 -2.16 -6.12 4.76
C TYR A 3 -1.60 -6.51 3.39
N VAL A 4 -0.78 -5.65 2.76
CA VAL A 4 -0.02 -6.00 1.54
C VAL A 4 1.02 -7.06 1.85
N GLY A 5 1.84 -6.88 2.89
CA GLY A 5 2.80 -7.89 3.34
C GLY A 5 2.14 -9.24 3.67
N ALA A 6 0.98 -9.20 4.33
CA ALA A 6 0.18 -10.40 4.59
C ALA A 6 -0.33 -11.08 3.31
N ALA A 7 -0.83 -10.30 2.34
CA ALA A 7 -1.29 -10.82 1.05
C ALA A 7 -0.15 -11.47 0.25
N VAL A 8 1.06 -10.89 0.28
CA VAL A 8 2.26 -11.47 -0.33
C VAL A 8 2.59 -12.82 0.33
N GLU A 9 2.64 -12.88 1.66
CA GLU A 9 2.95 -14.12 2.39
C GLU A 9 1.91 -15.21 2.17
N LEU A 10 0.63 -14.84 2.08
CA LEU A 10 -0.46 -15.75 1.73
C LEU A 10 -0.33 -16.27 0.30
N HIS A 11 -0.03 -15.42 -0.68
CA HIS A 11 0.20 -15.85 -2.06
C HIS A 11 1.38 -16.83 -2.16
N LEU A 12 2.48 -16.54 -1.46
CA LEU A 12 3.67 -17.41 -1.46
C LEU A 12 3.41 -18.77 -0.78
N SER A 13 2.53 -18.80 0.23
CA SER A 13 2.23 -20.02 0.99
C SER A 13 1.10 -20.84 0.35
N CYS A 14 0.08 -20.17 -0.20
CA CYS A 14 -1.11 -20.76 -0.77
C CYS A 14 -1.65 -19.88 -1.93
N PRO A 15 -1.12 -20.05 -3.16
CA PRO A 15 -1.50 -19.24 -4.32
C PRO A 15 -2.99 -19.31 -4.69
N ASP A 16 -3.68 -20.38 -4.30
CA ASP A 16 -5.11 -20.58 -4.55
C ASP A 16 -5.98 -19.64 -3.70
N LEU A 17 -5.49 -19.20 -2.54
CA LEU A 17 -6.23 -18.31 -1.64
C LEU A 17 -6.13 -16.84 -2.09
N VAL A 18 -4.96 -16.44 -2.56
CA VAL A 18 -4.70 -15.08 -3.07
C VAL A 18 -4.09 -15.22 -4.45
N SER A 19 -4.89 -15.05 -5.50
CA SER A 19 -4.38 -15.05 -6.87
C SER A 19 -3.46 -13.84 -7.15
N LEU A 20 -2.64 -13.90 -8.20
CA LEU A 20 -1.80 -12.76 -8.61
C LEU A 20 -2.61 -11.50 -8.89
N THR A 21 -3.78 -11.64 -9.53
CA THR A 21 -4.70 -10.51 -9.78
C THR A 21 -5.26 -9.97 -8.46
N GLY A 22 -5.58 -10.85 -7.52
CA GLY A 22 -6.02 -10.47 -6.17
C GLY A 22 -4.93 -9.70 -5.41
N LEU A 23 -3.69 -10.18 -5.45
CA LEU A 23 -2.54 -9.50 -4.85
C LEU A 23 -2.35 -8.10 -5.46
N GLN A 24 -2.41 -7.98 -6.79
CA GLN A 24 -2.30 -6.70 -7.48
C GLN A 24 -3.39 -5.71 -7.05
N SER A 25 -4.65 -6.16 -6.99
CA SER A 25 -5.78 -5.33 -6.55
C SER A 25 -5.64 -4.87 -5.10
N VAL A 26 -5.25 -5.77 -4.19
CA VAL A 26 -5.01 -5.42 -2.77
C VAL A 26 -3.92 -4.37 -2.64
N ALA A 27 -2.83 -4.52 -3.38
CA ALA A 27 -1.72 -3.56 -3.34
C ALA A 27 -2.08 -2.20 -3.95
N GLN A 28 -2.88 -2.17 -5.02
CA GLN A 28 -3.41 -0.93 -5.60
C GLN A 28 -4.33 -0.19 -4.63
N HIS A 29 -5.23 -0.91 -3.97
CA HIS A 29 -6.08 -0.34 -2.92
C HIS A 29 -5.25 0.21 -1.76
N ALA A 30 -4.16 -0.46 -1.37
CA ALA A 30 -3.25 0.04 -0.35
C ALA A 30 -2.59 1.37 -0.67
N ILE A 31 -2.16 1.53 -1.92
CA ILE A 31 -1.61 2.80 -2.36
C ILE A 31 -2.68 3.90 -2.26
N GLN A 32 -3.90 3.62 -2.74
CA GLN A 32 -4.99 4.58 -2.72
C GLN A 32 -5.42 4.95 -1.30
N GLU A 33 -5.65 3.97 -0.43
CA GLU A 33 -6.04 4.21 0.97
C GLU A 33 -4.95 4.98 1.74
N PHE A 34 -3.68 4.69 1.47
CA PHE A 34 -2.58 5.43 2.08
C PHE A 34 -2.57 6.90 1.63
N GLU A 35 -2.73 7.16 0.33
CA GLU A 35 -2.82 8.51 -0.23
C GLU A 35 -4.02 9.28 0.35
N GLU A 36 -5.19 8.65 0.41
CA GLU A 36 -6.41 9.23 0.99
C GLU A 36 -6.24 9.52 2.50
N ALA A 37 -5.65 8.59 3.25
CA ALA A 37 -5.40 8.78 4.68
C ALA A 37 -4.44 9.93 4.94
N ARG A 38 -3.39 10.08 4.11
CA ARG A 38 -2.44 11.20 4.20
C ARG A 38 -3.12 12.55 3.96
N LEU A 39 -4.10 12.61 3.07
CA LEU A 39 -4.91 13.81 2.82
C LEU A 39 -5.89 14.11 3.97
N MET A 40 -6.48 13.08 4.56
CA MET A 40 -7.45 13.24 5.65
C MET A 40 -6.82 13.63 7.00
N TYR A 41 -5.58 13.19 7.26
CA TYR A 41 -4.90 13.40 8.54
C TYR A 41 -3.47 13.98 8.37
N PRO A 42 -3.34 15.20 7.83
CA PRO A 42 -2.03 15.83 7.57
C PRO A 42 -1.20 16.07 8.84
N GLU A 43 -1.83 16.09 10.02
CA GLU A 43 -1.19 16.31 11.32
C GLU A 43 -0.41 15.09 11.86
N MET A 44 -0.57 13.91 11.26
CA MET A 44 0.19 12.74 11.68
C MET A 44 1.68 12.90 11.33
N SER A 45 2.55 12.73 12.32
CA SER A 45 4.01 12.88 12.16
C SER A 45 4.69 11.69 11.49
N ASP A 46 4.04 10.53 11.47
CA ASP A 46 4.69 9.25 11.23
C ASP A 46 4.50 8.76 9.77
N TRP A 47 4.01 9.63 8.88
CA TRP A 47 3.73 9.27 7.47
C TRP A 47 4.93 8.69 6.74
N GLN A 48 6.14 9.21 7.00
CA GLN A 48 7.37 8.75 6.36
C GLN A 48 7.73 7.31 6.75
N GLU A 49 7.46 6.90 7.99
CA GLU A 49 7.70 5.53 8.45
C GLU A 49 6.67 4.58 7.82
N CYS A 50 5.40 4.97 7.81
CA CYS A 50 4.34 4.19 7.16
C CYS A 50 4.57 4.06 5.64
N GLU A 51 5.00 5.12 4.97
CA GLU A 51 5.33 5.09 3.54
C GLU A 51 6.51 4.16 3.26
N ALA A 52 7.57 4.22 4.06
CA ALA A 52 8.73 3.35 3.90
C ALA A 52 8.37 1.86 4.08
N ASP A 53 7.52 1.54 5.06
CA ASP A 53 7.03 0.18 5.26
C ASP A 53 6.13 -0.29 4.10
N LEU A 54 5.22 0.56 3.63
CA LEU A 54 4.37 0.26 2.47
C LEU A 54 5.20 0.05 1.19
N VAL A 55 6.18 0.91 0.92
CA VAL A 55 7.07 0.78 -0.25
C VAL A 55 7.82 -0.54 -0.21
N ARG A 56 8.35 -0.95 0.95
CA ARG A 56 9.04 -2.24 1.11
C ARG A 56 8.11 -3.42 0.77
N ASP A 57 6.84 -3.36 1.19
CA ASP A 57 5.88 -4.41 0.90
C ASP A 57 5.44 -4.40 -0.57
N LEU A 58 5.32 -3.22 -1.21
CA LEU A 58 5.06 -3.07 -2.64
C LEU A 58 6.21 -3.60 -3.50
N GLU A 59 7.47 -3.40 -3.10
CA GLU A 59 8.63 -3.98 -3.77
C GLU A 59 8.58 -5.51 -3.77
N ARG A 60 8.21 -6.11 -2.63
CA ARG A 60 8.00 -7.56 -2.52
C ARG A 60 6.86 -8.03 -3.41
N ALA A 61 5.73 -7.32 -3.40
CA ALA A 61 4.61 -7.63 -4.28
C ALA A 61 4.99 -7.54 -5.77
N ASN A 62 5.77 -6.52 -6.15
CA ASN A 62 6.27 -6.34 -7.52
C ASN A 62 7.17 -7.49 -7.99
N GLN A 63 8.02 -8.03 -7.11
CA GLN A 63 8.83 -9.22 -7.43
C GLN A 63 7.94 -10.42 -7.76
N VAL A 64 6.87 -10.63 -6.97
CA VAL A 64 5.90 -11.71 -7.18
C VAL A 64 5.10 -11.50 -8.47
N LEU A 65 4.63 -10.29 -8.73
CA LEU A 65 3.89 -9.94 -9.93
C LEU A 65 4.75 -10.09 -11.20
N HIS A 66 6.00 -9.63 -11.15
CA HIS A 66 6.93 -9.79 -12.27
C HIS A 66 7.22 -11.27 -12.56
N ALA A 67 7.40 -12.10 -11.52
CA ALA A 67 7.54 -13.55 -11.70
C ALA A 67 6.30 -14.20 -12.36
N GLY A 68 5.12 -13.61 -12.15
CA GLY A 68 3.86 -14.01 -12.76
C GLY A 68 3.51 -13.33 -14.09
N ASN A 69 4.45 -12.61 -14.73
CA ASN A 69 4.22 -11.81 -15.94
C ASN A 69 3.05 -10.80 -15.81
N LYS A 70 2.87 -10.22 -14.62
CA LYS A 70 1.92 -9.15 -14.36
C LYS A 70 2.61 -7.79 -14.38
N GLU A 71 1.81 -6.75 -14.63
CA GLU A 71 2.28 -5.36 -14.60
C GLU A 71 2.70 -4.96 -13.19
N SER A 72 3.81 -4.23 -13.10
CA SER A 72 4.30 -3.69 -11.83
C SER A 72 3.38 -2.61 -11.28
N LEU A 73 3.26 -2.58 -9.96
CA LEU A 73 2.54 -1.57 -9.21
C LEU A 73 3.31 -0.25 -9.23
N ARG A 74 2.56 0.87 -9.25
CA ARG A 74 3.12 2.22 -9.05
C ARG A 74 3.59 2.40 -7.60
N ALA A 75 4.56 3.30 -7.39
CA ALA A 75 4.88 3.80 -6.06
C ALA A 75 3.77 4.77 -5.57
N PRO A 76 3.58 4.91 -4.25
CA PRO A 76 2.75 5.98 -3.69
C PRO A 76 3.26 7.35 -4.16
N ARG A 77 2.35 8.29 -4.43
CA ARG A 77 2.73 9.66 -4.78
C ARG A 77 3.36 10.36 -3.59
N ASN A 78 4.36 11.20 -3.83
CA ASN A 78 4.92 12.01 -2.76
C ASN A 78 3.95 13.16 -2.42
N SER A 79 3.93 13.63 -1.17
CA SER A 79 2.99 14.68 -0.75
C SER A 79 3.19 15.99 -1.53
N SER A 80 4.42 16.26 -1.96
CA SER A 80 4.77 17.39 -2.82
C SER A 80 4.09 17.37 -4.19
N ASP A 81 3.75 16.19 -4.69
CA ASP A 81 3.24 16.02 -6.06
C ASP A 81 1.72 16.25 -6.14
N ILE A 82 1.04 16.36 -4.99
CA ILE A 82 -0.43 16.50 -4.94
C ILE A 82 -0.86 17.98 -4.98
N GLU A 83 -0.04 18.91 -4.46
CA GLU A 83 -0.42 20.33 -4.32
C GLU A 83 -0.58 21.08 -5.67
N GLU A 84 0.00 20.59 -6.77
CA GLU A 84 -0.09 21.28 -8.07
C GLU A 84 -1.43 21.08 -8.80
N SER A 85 -2.24 20.09 -8.44
CA SER A 85 -3.44 19.74 -9.24
C SER A 85 -4.72 20.49 -8.87
N GLU A 86 -4.80 21.14 -7.72
CA GLU A 86 -6.03 21.82 -7.26
C GLU A 86 -6.09 23.32 -7.59
N SER A 87 -5.02 23.89 -8.15
CA SER A 87 -4.94 25.34 -8.40
C SER A 87 -5.45 25.80 -9.77
N GLU A 88 -5.77 24.90 -10.70
CA GLU A 88 -6.18 25.26 -12.08
C GLU A 88 -7.69 25.30 -12.34
N GLU A 89 -8.56 24.95 -11.37
CA GLU A 89 -10.02 24.90 -11.59
C GLU A 89 -10.79 26.18 -11.18
N LEU A 90 -10.12 27.27 -10.78
CA LEU A 90 -10.80 28.49 -10.30
C LEU A 90 -10.83 29.68 -11.28
N GLU A 91 -10.32 29.54 -12.50
CA GLU A 91 -10.41 30.58 -13.54
C GLU A 91 -11.27 30.19 -14.74
N GLN A 92 -12.47 29.64 -14.51
CA GLN A 92 -13.53 29.77 -15.50
C GLN A 92 -14.22 31.13 -15.30
N PRO A 93 -14.08 32.10 -16.23
CA PRO A 93 -14.83 33.34 -16.14
C PRO A 93 -16.32 33.01 -16.16
N MET A 94 -17.05 33.54 -15.19
CA MET A 94 -18.51 33.51 -15.08
C MET A 94 -19.26 34.26 -16.22
N ALA A 95 -18.71 34.29 -17.44
CA ALA A 95 -19.45 34.60 -18.65
C ALA A 95 -19.94 33.24 -19.17
N GLU A 96 -21.21 32.86 -19.09
CA GLU A 96 -22.34 33.60 -19.65
C GLU A 96 -23.62 32.88 -19.17
N ARG A 97 -24.10 33.26 -17.97
CA ARG A 97 -25.39 32.81 -17.45
C ARG A 97 -26.53 33.59 -18.13
N GLN A 98 -26.76 33.37 -19.42
CA GLN A 98 -27.99 33.80 -20.09
C GLN A 98 -28.42 32.79 -21.17
N SER A 99 -28.90 31.61 -20.77
CA SER A 99 -29.95 30.90 -21.52
C SER A 99 -30.57 29.78 -20.69
N THR A 100 -31.36 30.18 -19.69
CA THR A 100 -32.29 29.30 -18.97
C THR A 100 -33.65 29.36 -19.68
N SER A 101 -33.93 28.40 -20.57
CA SER A 101 -35.29 27.93 -20.91
C SER A 101 -35.21 26.96 -22.09
N ASP A 102 -35.44 25.66 -21.84
CA ASP A 102 -36.10 24.69 -22.76
C ASP A 102 -35.73 23.22 -22.48
N TRP A 103 -35.80 22.74 -21.23
CA TRP A 103 -35.66 21.29 -20.94
C TRP A 103 -36.73 20.75 -19.97
N LEU A 104 -37.87 21.43 -19.84
CA LEU A 104 -39.06 20.85 -19.20
C LEU A 104 -39.91 20.15 -20.28
N ASP A 105 -39.55 18.93 -20.66
CA ASP A 105 -40.56 17.88 -20.83
C ASP A 105 -39.95 16.47 -20.95
N ALA A 106 -40.79 15.46 -20.71
CA ALA A 106 -40.58 14.02 -20.76
C ALA A 106 -40.07 13.38 -19.45
N GLY A 107 -41.05 13.06 -18.60
CA GLY A 107 -40.87 12.29 -17.38
C GLY A 107 -40.64 10.79 -17.58
N GLY A 108 -40.62 10.09 -16.44
CA GLY A 108 -40.92 8.66 -16.37
C GLY A 108 -39.85 7.80 -15.68
N LEU A 109 -40.35 7.00 -14.73
CA LEU A 109 -39.83 5.71 -14.26
C LEU A 109 -38.85 5.72 -13.07
N ALA A 110 -39.46 5.82 -11.89
CA ALA A 110 -39.49 4.76 -10.88
C ALA A 110 -38.31 3.76 -10.82
N GLY A 111 -37.57 3.85 -9.71
CA GLY A 111 -37.34 2.68 -8.86
C GLY A 111 -36.08 1.86 -9.10
N ALA A 112 -35.05 2.13 -8.31
CA ALA A 112 -34.24 1.08 -7.69
C ALA A 112 -33.50 1.68 -6.48
N GLY A 113 -33.77 1.13 -5.30
CA GLY A 113 -33.12 1.54 -4.06
C GLY A 113 -31.65 1.12 -4.06
N GLU A 114 -30.77 2.11 -4.05
CA GLU A 114 -29.34 1.91 -3.93
C GLU A 114 -28.96 1.88 -2.43
N LEU A 115 -28.89 0.65 -1.88
CA LEU A 115 -28.33 0.41 -0.55
C LEU A 115 -26.82 0.61 -0.60
N ARG A 116 -26.41 1.88 -0.48
CA ARG A 116 -25.02 2.29 -0.30
C ARG A 116 -24.60 1.97 1.14
N LEU A 117 -24.22 0.72 1.38
CA LEU A 117 -23.60 0.28 2.62
C LEU A 117 -22.29 1.08 2.81
N ARG A 118 -22.33 2.07 3.70
CA ARG A 118 -21.14 2.81 4.13
C ARG A 118 -20.27 1.89 4.98
N PHE A 119 -19.15 1.47 4.41
CA PHE A 119 -18.11 0.68 5.05
C PHE A 119 -17.17 1.61 5.84
N VAL A 120 -17.66 2.27 6.89
CA VAL A 120 -16.84 3.24 7.68
C VAL A 120 -16.53 2.76 9.11
N ASP A 121 -17.00 1.59 9.54
CA ASP A 121 -16.89 1.17 10.95
C ASP A 121 -15.92 0.01 11.27
N LEU A 122 -14.89 -0.22 10.46
CA LEU A 122 -13.85 -1.20 10.78
C LEU A 122 -12.43 -0.66 10.62
N MET A 123 -12.11 0.41 11.36
CA MET A 123 -10.73 0.66 11.77
C MET A 123 -10.43 -0.21 13.01
N PRO A 124 -9.60 -1.26 12.92
CA PRO A 124 -9.18 -2.01 14.09
C PRO A 124 -8.36 -1.07 14.99
N LYS A 125 -8.84 -0.88 16.23
CA LYS A 125 -8.07 -0.23 17.30
C LYS A 125 -6.73 -0.94 17.40
N THR A 126 -5.67 -0.28 16.94
CA THR A 126 -4.29 -0.74 17.09
C THR A 126 -3.96 -0.72 18.57
N HIS A 127 -4.20 -1.86 19.23
CA HIS A 127 -3.59 -2.13 20.51
C HIS A 127 -2.08 -2.14 20.29
N ARG A 128 -1.44 -1.03 20.70
CA ARG A 128 0.00 -0.92 20.94
C ARG A 128 0.45 -2.17 21.69
N ASN A 129 1.00 -3.14 20.96
CA ASN A 129 1.80 -4.19 21.58
C ASN A 129 3.10 -3.52 22.02
N LEU A 130 3.15 -3.23 23.32
CA LEU A 130 4.36 -2.86 24.03
C LEU A 130 5.41 -3.93 23.76
N SER A 131 6.36 -3.54 22.92
CA SER A 131 7.59 -4.26 22.61
C SER A 131 8.31 -4.62 23.92
N THR A 132 8.17 -5.87 24.35
CA THR A 132 9.05 -6.44 25.37
C THR A 132 10.38 -6.71 24.71
N ARG A 133 11.22 -5.69 24.80
CA ARG A 133 12.64 -5.62 24.46
C ARG A 133 13.39 -6.77 25.13
N THR A 134 13.33 -7.95 24.55
CA THR A 134 14.13 -9.10 24.99
C THR A 134 15.54 -8.93 24.44
N ARG A 135 16.35 -8.31 25.29
CA ARG A 135 17.80 -8.09 25.18
C ARG A 135 18.51 -9.41 24.85
N ARG A 136 18.67 -9.73 23.56
CA ARG A 136 19.52 -10.85 23.11
C ARG A 136 20.97 -10.54 23.44
N ARG A 137 21.49 -11.25 24.45
CA ARG A 137 22.92 -11.33 24.78
C ARG A 137 23.71 -11.66 23.51
N ARG A 138 24.66 -10.80 23.16
CA ARG A 138 25.81 -11.14 22.31
C ARG A 138 26.52 -12.32 22.95
N ILE A 139 26.44 -13.50 22.33
CA ILE A 139 27.40 -14.57 22.59
C ILE A 139 28.46 -14.41 21.51
N SER A 140 29.62 -13.87 21.91
CA SER A 140 30.81 -13.87 21.07
C SER A 140 31.34 -15.30 20.97
N GLY A 141 30.93 -16.01 19.92
CA GLY A 141 31.54 -17.28 19.53
C GLY A 141 32.73 -17.04 18.61
N ASN A 142 33.82 -16.48 19.15
CA ASN A 142 35.11 -16.41 18.47
C ASN A 142 35.83 -17.76 18.58
N SER A 143 36.65 -18.07 17.58
CA SER A 143 37.66 -19.14 17.55
C SER A 143 37.20 -20.52 17.05
N ARG A 144 36.95 -20.62 15.74
CA ARG A 144 37.25 -21.86 15.01
C ARG A 144 38.72 -21.86 14.61
N SER A 145 39.55 -22.51 15.42
CA SER A 145 40.92 -22.90 15.07
C SER A 145 40.88 -23.82 13.86
N ARG A 146 41.56 -23.43 12.77
CA ARG A 146 41.78 -24.29 11.59
C ARG A 146 42.89 -25.31 11.89
N PRO A 147 42.74 -26.59 11.51
CA PRO A 147 43.82 -27.56 11.62
C PRO A 147 44.89 -27.31 10.54
N VAL A 148 46.15 -27.34 10.97
CA VAL A 148 47.35 -27.29 10.12
C VAL A 148 47.47 -28.61 9.36
N VAL A 149 47.35 -28.57 8.04
CA VAL A 149 47.65 -29.69 7.15
C VAL A 149 49.17 -29.83 7.07
N ARG A 150 49.71 -30.93 7.63
CA ARG A 150 51.13 -31.26 7.55
C ARG A 150 51.36 -32.09 6.29
N SER A 151 51.99 -31.49 5.29
CA SER A 151 52.44 -32.17 4.07
C SER A 151 53.47 -33.25 4.41
N ARG A 152 53.22 -34.49 3.98
CA ARG A 152 54.24 -35.54 3.91
C ARG A 152 54.93 -35.42 2.55
N SER A 153 56.20 -35.04 2.54
CA SER A 153 57.09 -35.35 1.42
C SER A 153 57.52 -36.80 1.54
N VAL A 154 57.41 -37.51 0.43
CA VAL A 154 57.90 -38.87 0.21
C VAL A 154 59.25 -38.71 -0.49
N GLU A 155 60.32 -39.19 0.14
CA GLU A 155 61.56 -39.64 -0.49
C GLU A 155 62.04 -40.90 0.22
#